data_AF-A0A258SC20-F1
#
_entry.id   AF-A0A258SC20-F1
#
_cell.length_a   1.000
_cell.length_b   1.000
_cell.length_c   1.000
_cell.angle_alpha   90.00
_cell.angle_beta   90.00
_cell.angle_gamma   90.00
#
_symmetry.space_group_name_H-M   'P 1'
#
loop_
_entity.id
_entity.type
_entity.pdbx_description
1 polymer ?
#
loop_
_entity_poly.entity_id
_entity_poly.type
_entity_poly.pdbx_seq_one_letter_code
_entity_poly.pdbx_strand_id
1 'polypeptide(L)' 'PFAHASDYRLPDGRRLVSSYHCSRYNTQTRRLTPEMFAAVFTRIQAKD' A
#
# COMPACT_ATOMS: atom_id res chain seq x y z
N PRO A 1 -4.01 11.39 6.70
CA PRO A 1 -2.70 11.70 6.07
C PRO A 1 -2.24 10.52 5.20
N PHE A 2 -1.40 10.73 4.18
CA PHE A 2 -0.87 9.61 3.38
C PHE A 2 0.29 8.91 4.09
N ALA A 3 0.35 7.58 4.00
CA ALA A 3 1.49 6.75 4.40
C ALA A 3 1.46 5.43 3.62
N HIS A 4 2.62 4.90 3.22
CA HIS A 4 2.65 3.61 2.54
C HIS A 4 2.07 2.51 3.44
N ALA A 5 1.26 1.63 2.84
CA ALA A 5 0.51 0.57 3.49
C ALA A 5 -0.53 1.04 4.53
N SER A 6 -0.93 2.32 4.51
CA SER A 6 -2.08 2.76 5.29
C SER A 6 -3.38 2.14 4.77
N ASP A 7 -4.32 1.92 5.68
CA ASP A 7 -5.57 1.19 5.44
C ASP A 7 -6.70 1.90 6.18
N TYR A 8 -7.62 2.46 5.40
CA TYR A 8 -8.75 3.23 5.90
C TYR A 8 -10.06 2.55 5.57
N ARG A 9 -10.97 2.56 6.54
CA ARG A 9 -12.38 2.23 6.30
C ARG A 9 -13.10 3.48 5.81
N LEU A 10 -13.79 3.35 4.68
CA LEU A 10 -14.65 4.38 4.14
C LEU A 10 -16.09 4.22 4.70
N PRO A 11 -16.91 5.29 4.73
CA PRO A 11 -18.26 5.24 5.31
C PRO A 11 -19.20 4.21 4.67
N ASP A 12 -18.94 3.77 3.45
CA ASP A 12 -19.73 2.79 2.70
C ASP A 12 -19.20 1.35 2.82
N GLY A 13 -18.31 1.09 3.78
CA GLY A 13 -17.77 -0.25 4.03
C GLY A 13 -16.62 -0.65 3.10
N ARG A 14 -16.23 0.19 2.13
CA ARG A 14 -15.03 -0.06 1.31
C ARG A 14 -13.75 0.19 2.10
N ARG A 15 -12.67 -0.44 1.64
CA ARG A 15 -11.31 -0.20 2.13
C ARG A 15 -10.54 0.66 1.14
N LEU A 16 -9.85 1.67 1.65
CA LEU A 16 -8.85 2.43 0.91
C LEU A 16 -7.48 2.08 1.47
N VAL A 17 -6.71 1.34 0.69
CA VAL A 17 -5.31 1.00 1.00
C VAL A 17 -4.40 1.84 0.12
N SER A 18 -3.34 2.41 0.68
CA SER A 18 -2.42 3.26 -0.07
C SER A 18 -0.99 2.71 -0.15
N SER A 19 -0.26 3.06 -1.20
CA SER A 19 1.14 2.67 -1.40
C SER A 19 1.91 3.82 -2.03
N TYR A 20 3.24 3.86 -1.81
CA TYR A 20 4.10 4.62 -2.69
C TYR A 20 3.93 4.16 -4.15
N HIS A 21 4.05 5.11 -5.07
CA HIS A 21 4.04 4.83 -6.50
C HIS A 21 5.29 4.04 -6.90
N CYS A 22 5.16 3.09 -7.83
CA CYS A 22 6.25 2.28 -8.37
C CYS A 22 7.11 3.03 -9.40
N SER A 23 7.46 4.29 -9.10
CA SER A 23 8.38 5.08 -9.92
C SER A 23 9.80 4.54 -9.84
N ARG A 24 10.59 4.80 -10.88
CA ARG A 24 12.03 4.51 -10.90
C ARG A 24 12.76 5.09 -9.68
N TYR A 25 12.42 6.32 -9.28
CA TYR A 25 13.03 6.95 -8.10
C TYR A 25 12.77 6.12 -6.83
N ASN A 26 11.52 5.71 -6.58
CA ASN A 26 11.18 4.97 -5.36
C ASN A 26 11.81 3.58 -5.33
N THR A 27 11.87 2.89 -6.47
CA THR A 27 12.45 1.54 -6.55
C THR A 27 13.99 1.56 -6.50
N GLN A 28 14.65 2.50 -7.18
CA GLN A 28 16.13 2.60 -7.17
C GLN A 28 16.69 3.11 -5.84
N THR A 29 15.98 4.00 -5.14
CA THR A 29 16.39 4.49 -3.80
C THR A 29 15.97 3.56 -2.66
N ARG A 30 15.29 2.45 -2.97
CA ARG A 30 14.68 1.53 -1.99
C ARG A 30 13.67 2.18 -1.04
N ARG A 31 13.10 3.32 -1.45
CA ARG A 31 11.92 3.90 -0.77
C ARG A 31 10.68 3.01 -0.92
N LEU A 32 10.65 2.18 -1.97
CA LEU A 32 9.70 1.10 -2.15
C LEU A 32 10.45 -0.14 -2.66
N THR A 33 10.42 -1.24 -1.91
CA THR A 33 10.94 -2.54 -2.37
C THR A 33 9.82 -3.40 -2.96
N PRO A 34 10.14 -4.41 -3.79
CA PRO A 34 9.16 -5.37 -4.29
C PRO A 34 8.37 -6.07 -3.17
N GLU A 35 9.04 -6.41 -2.07
CA GLU A 35 8.44 -7.09 -0.90
C GLU A 35 7.44 -6.18 -0.19
N MET A 36 7.80 -4.90 0.00
CA MET A 36 6.89 -3.89 0.55
C MET A 36 5.63 -3.74 -0.32
N PHE A 37 5.80 -3.73 -1.65
CA PHE A 37 4.68 -3.62 -2.57
C PHE A 37 3.79 -4.88 -2.56
N ALA A 38 4.39 -6.08 -2.54
CA ALA A 38 3.65 -7.34 -2.43
C ALA A 38 2.86 -7.45 -1.10
N ALA A 39 3.41 -6.92 -0.01
CA ALA A 39 2.73 -6.88 1.28
C ALA A 39 1.41 -6.09 1.25
N VAL A 40 1.31 -5.06 0.40
CA VAL A 40 0.06 -4.29 0.19
C VAL A 40 -1.05 -5.21 -0.34
N PHE A 41 -0.76 -6.05 -1.33
CA PHE A 41 -1.75 -6.99 -1.89
C PHE A 41 -2.11 -8.09 -0.92
N THR A 42 -1.14 -8.58 -0.14
CA THR A 42 -1.39 -9.55 0.93
C THR A 42 -2.38 -8.96 1.95
N ARG A 43 -2.21 -7.68 2.32
CA ARG A 43 -3.12 -6.95 3.21
C ARG A 43 -4.52 -6.76 2.63
N ILE A 44 -4.63 -6.55 1.33
CA ILE A 44 -5.93 -6.43 0.63
C ILE A 44 -6.68 -7.77 0.65
N GLN A 45 -5.96 -8.89 0.51
CA GLN A 45 -6.55 -10.24 0.52
C GLN A 45 -6.96 -10.72 1.92
N ALA A 46 -6.27 -10.24 2.97
CA ALA A 46 -6.66 -10.52 4.35
C ALA A 46 -8.09 -10.00 4.59
N LYS A 47 -9.00 -10.93 4.90
CA LYS A 47 -10.33 -10.62 5.43
C LYS A 47 -10.19 -10.22 6.89
N ASP A 48 -11.04 -9.29 7.33
CA ASP A 48 -11.20 -8.99 8.76
C ASP A 48 -11.87 -10.15 9.50
#